data_AF-A0A836M0R7-F1
#
_entry.id   AF-A0A836M0R7-F1
#
_cell.length_a   1.000
_cell.length_b   1.000
_cell.length_c   1.000
_cell.angle_alpha   90.00
_cell.angle_beta   90.00
_cell.angle_gamma   90.00
#
_symmetry.space_group_name_H-M   'P 1'
#
loop_
_entity.id
_entity.type
_entity.pdbx_description
1 polymer ?
#
loop_
_entity_poly.entity_id
_entity_poly.type
_entity_poly.pdbx_seq_one_letter_code
_entity_poly.pdbx_strand_id
1 'polypeptide(L)'
;SFFITLASPLSFRVIQSKLPTPIERPKCLKGDWYNFYSKDDFLTAFPLSEAPFNFNPPIINQEIFTFANQPHEIVGYLQHHAVVKTIIEPFQ
;
A
#
# COMPACT_ATOMS: atom_id res chain seq x y z
N SER A 1 0.90 16.01 -3.98
CA SER A 1 1.68 14.84 -3.53
C SER A 1 0.71 13.69 -3.32
N PHE A 2 0.98 12.54 -3.92
CA PHE A 2 0.30 11.27 -3.64
C PHE A 2 1.27 10.36 -2.86
N PHE A 3 0.78 9.24 -2.36
CA PHE A 3 1.58 8.27 -1.61
C PHE A 3 1.30 6.86 -2.12
N ILE A 4 2.35 6.04 -2.24
CA ILE A 4 2.24 4.64 -2.66
C ILE A 4 2.92 3.77 -1.62
N THR A 5 2.21 2.73 -1.17
CA THR A 5 2.78 1.64 -0.39
C THR A 5 2.80 0.37 -1.24
N LEU A 6 3.97 -0.27 -1.32
CA LEU A 6 4.21 -1.54 -2.03
C LEU A 6 4.73 -2.54 -1.01
N ALA A 7 4.19 -3.77 -0.98
CA ALA A 7 4.66 -4.82 -0.07
C ALA A 7 4.78 -4.35 1.40
N SER A 8 3.93 -3.40 1.82
CA SER A 8 4.06 -2.73 3.12
C SER A 8 3.30 -3.45 4.25
N PRO A 9 3.95 -3.81 5.36
CA PRO A 9 3.34 -4.57 6.47
C PRO A 9 2.49 -3.69 7.41
N LEU A 10 1.90 -2.60 6.92
CA LEU A 10 1.17 -1.64 7.77
C LEU A 10 -0.05 -2.25 8.48
N SER A 11 -0.62 -3.31 7.93
CA SER A 11 -1.71 -4.07 8.56
C SER A 11 -1.28 -4.85 9.81
N PHE A 12 0.03 -5.03 10.03
CA PHE A 12 0.54 -5.80 11.16
C PHE A 12 0.48 -5.00 12.46
N ARG A 13 -0.13 -5.58 13.50
CA ARG A 13 -0.24 -4.95 14.83
C ARG A 13 1.10 -4.53 15.42
N VAL A 14 2.15 -5.34 15.20
CA VAL A 14 3.51 -5.00 15.68
C VAL A 14 4.03 -3.72 15.02
N ILE A 15 3.75 -3.52 13.72
CA ILE A 15 4.11 -2.30 12.99
C ILE A 15 3.27 -1.13 13.48
N GLN A 16 1.94 -1.31 13.61
CA GLN A 16 1.03 -0.28 14.12
C GLN A 16 1.42 0.23 15.51
N SER A 17 1.92 -0.66 16.39
CA SER A 17 2.39 -0.28 17.74
C SER A 17 3.59 0.67 17.75
N LYS A 18 4.29 0.80 16.62
CA LYS A 18 5.45 1.69 16.44
C LYS A 18 5.07 3.01 15.76
N LEU A 19 3.86 3.14 15.24
CA LEU A 19 3.38 4.36 14.60
C LEU A 19 2.82 5.32 15.66
N PRO A 20 2.96 6.64 15.46
CA PRO A 20 2.30 7.62 16.32
C PRO A 20 0.78 7.37 16.41
N THR A 21 0.24 7.48 17.62
CA THR A 21 -1.20 7.29 17.89
C THR A 21 -1.89 8.63 18.20
N PRO A 22 -3.10 8.88 17.68
CA PRO A 22 -3.83 8.03 16.75
C PRO A 22 -3.12 7.95 15.39
N ILE A 23 -3.23 6.79 14.74
CA ILE A 23 -2.72 6.63 13.37
C ILE A 23 -3.62 7.50 12.48
N GLU A 24 -3.01 8.49 11.83
CA GLU A 24 -3.71 9.47 10.99
C GLU A 24 -3.16 9.43 9.56
N ARG A 25 -4.03 9.81 8.60
CA ARG A 25 -3.57 10.12 7.24
C ARG A 25 -2.58 11.30 7.30
N PRO A 26 -1.40 11.21 6.68
CA PRO A 26 -0.43 12.31 6.70
C PRO A 26 -1.02 13.61 6.18
N LYS A 27 -1.00 14.68 6.99
CA LYS A 27 -1.61 15.99 6.65
C LYS A 27 -0.98 16.67 5.43
N CYS A 28 0.26 16.30 5.09
CA CYS A 28 0.95 16.79 3.90
C CYS A 28 0.49 16.14 2.59
N LEU A 29 -0.31 15.07 2.68
CA LEU A 29 -0.79 14.32 1.53
C LEU A 29 -2.01 15.02 0.92
N LYS A 30 -1.81 15.66 -0.23
CA LYS A 30 -2.87 16.39 -0.94
C LYS A 30 -3.63 15.54 -1.98
N GLY A 31 -3.03 14.45 -2.43
CA GLY A 31 -3.60 13.52 -3.41
C GLY A 31 -3.89 12.15 -2.79
N ASP A 32 -4.02 11.15 -3.66
CA ASP A 32 -4.42 9.80 -3.27
C ASP A 32 -3.32 9.03 -2.52
N TRP A 33 -3.76 8.02 -1.77
CA TRP A 33 -2.87 7.01 -1.20
C TRP A 33 -3.23 5.67 -1.84
N TYR A 34 -2.31 5.12 -2.63
CA TYR A 34 -2.44 3.77 -3.19
C TYR A 34 -1.70 2.75 -2.33
N ASN A 35 -2.36 1.65 -2.01
CA ASN A 35 -1.74 0.50 -1.36
C ASN A 35 -1.82 -0.71 -2.29
N PHE A 36 -0.67 -1.13 -2.79
CA PHE A 36 -0.56 -2.35 -3.58
C PHE A 36 -0.20 -3.52 -2.68
N TYR A 37 -1.02 -4.55 -2.73
CA TYR A 37 -0.88 -5.72 -1.87
C TYR A 37 -1.08 -6.99 -2.68
N SER A 38 -0.55 -8.11 -2.19
CA SER A 38 -0.74 -9.41 -2.83
C SER A 38 -1.21 -10.42 -1.80
N LYS A 39 -2.21 -11.24 -2.15
CA LYS A 39 -2.66 -12.33 -1.27
C LYS A 39 -1.62 -13.44 -1.12
N ASP A 40 -0.74 -13.59 -2.10
CA ASP A 40 0.36 -14.55 -2.07
C ASP A 40 1.54 -14.05 -1.22
N ASP A 41 1.58 -12.75 -0.91
CA ASP A 41 2.51 -12.15 0.04
C ASP A 41 1.86 -12.04 1.43
N PHE A 42 2.22 -12.97 2.33
CA PHE A 42 1.69 -13.00 3.70
C PHE A 42 1.88 -11.68 4.47
N LEU A 43 2.94 -10.91 4.16
CA LEU A 43 3.20 -9.63 4.82
C LEU A 43 2.24 -8.52 4.39
N THR A 44 1.51 -8.72 3.28
CA THR A 44 0.58 -7.71 2.76
C THR A 44 -0.80 -8.25 2.39
N ALA A 45 -1.12 -9.51 2.62
CA ALA A 45 -2.37 -10.14 2.18
C ALA A 45 -3.68 -9.45 2.60
N PHE A 46 -3.63 -8.49 3.53
CA PHE A 46 -4.79 -7.74 3.99
C PHE A 46 -4.79 -6.28 3.50
N PRO A 47 -5.89 -5.80 2.91
CA PRO A 47 -6.03 -4.41 2.51
C PRO A 47 -6.09 -3.47 3.73
N LEU A 48 -5.63 -2.23 3.53
CA LEU A 48 -5.68 -1.15 4.52
C LEU A 48 -7.03 -0.42 4.44
N SER A 49 -8.13 -1.08 4.78
CA SER A 49 -9.49 -0.52 4.72
C SER A 49 -10.14 -0.33 6.09
N GLU A 50 -9.82 -1.21 7.05
CA GLU A 50 -10.39 -1.19 8.39
C GLU A 50 -9.60 -0.28 9.34
N ALA A 51 -10.18 0.02 10.51
CA ALA A 51 -9.46 0.70 11.58
C ALA A 51 -8.12 -0.02 11.86
N PRO A 52 -6.99 0.70 11.94
CA PRO A 52 -6.87 2.16 12.08
C PRO A 52 -6.73 2.94 10.75
N PHE A 53 -6.91 2.31 9.59
CA PHE A 53 -6.69 2.88 8.25
C PHE A 53 -7.97 3.29 7.51
N ASN A 54 -9.13 3.28 8.18
CA ASN A 54 -10.42 3.71 7.64
C ASN A 54 -10.53 5.25 7.50
N PHE A 55 -9.58 5.85 6.77
CA PHE A 55 -9.45 7.30 6.60
C PHE A 55 -10.48 7.89 5.64
N ASN A 56 -10.61 9.22 5.70
CA ASN A 56 -11.29 10.03 4.69
C ASN A 56 -10.34 11.15 4.20
N PRO A 57 -9.93 11.17 2.92
CA PRO A 57 -10.24 10.20 1.87
C PRO A 57 -9.60 8.82 2.12
N PRO A 58 -10.21 7.74 1.60
CA PRO A 58 -9.77 6.37 1.86
C PRO A 58 -8.41 6.05 1.21
N ILE A 59 -7.79 4.95 1.65
CA ILE A 59 -6.66 4.34 0.95
C ILE A 59 -7.21 3.49 -0.19
N ILE A 60 -6.68 3.70 -1.39
CA ILE A 60 -7.02 2.95 -2.59
C ILE A 60 -6.23 1.65 -2.58
N ASN A 61 -6.87 0.57 -2.14
CA ASN A 61 -6.25 -0.76 -2.11
C ASN A 61 -6.33 -1.43 -3.49
N GLN A 62 -5.20 -1.86 -4.02
CA GLN A 62 -5.10 -2.59 -5.28
C GLN A 62 -4.43 -3.94 -5.04
N GLU A 63 -5.20 -5.01 -5.22
CA GLU A 63 -4.66 -6.36 -5.21
C GLU A 63 -3.89 -6.61 -6.50
N ILE A 64 -2.68 -7.16 -6.39
CA ILE A 64 -1.84 -7.54 -7.52
C ILE A 64 -1.25 -8.94 -7.32
N PHE A 65 -0.80 -9.52 -8.43
CA PHE A 65 -0.05 -10.78 -8.43
C PHE A 65 1.43 -10.49 -8.66
N THR A 66 2.28 -11.15 -7.89
CA THR A 66 3.74 -11.07 -7.98
C THR A 66 4.31 -12.46 -8.30
N PHE A 67 5.61 -12.66 -8.18
CA PHE A 67 6.24 -13.95 -8.49
C PHE A 67 5.80 -15.02 -7.48
N ALA A 68 5.22 -16.12 -7.94
CA ALA A 68 4.69 -17.18 -7.07
C ALA A 68 5.72 -17.75 -6.09
N ASN A 69 6.98 -17.85 -6.53
CA ASN A 69 8.11 -18.37 -5.77
C ASN A 69 8.75 -17.31 -4.85
N GLN A 70 8.53 -16.02 -5.10
CA GLN A 70 9.11 -14.90 -4.37
C GLN A 70 8.10 -13.74 -4.27
N PRO A 71 6.95 -13.96 -3.60
CA PRO A 71 5.80 -13.05 -3.71
C PRO A 71 6.05 -11.68 -3.05
N HIS A 72 6.99 -11.60 -2.11
CA HIS A 72 7.33 -10.37 -1.40
C HIS A 72 8.49 -9.58 -2.05
N GLU A 73 9.10 -10.08 -3.13
CA GLU A 73 10.16 -9.31 -3.78
C GLU A 73 9.62 -8.03 -4.41
N ILE A 74 10.20 -6.89 -4.01
CA ILE A 74 9.79 -5.56 -4.48
C ILE A 74 9.84 -5.44 -6.01
N VAL A 75 10.72 -6.21 -6.66
CA VAL A 75 10.82 -6.28 -8.12
C VAL A 75 9.50 -6.72 -8.76
N GLY A 76 8.80 -7.70 -8.16
CA GLY A 76 7.50 -8.15 -8.65
C GLY A 76 6.44 -7.05 -8.61
N TYR A 77 6.43 -6.24 -7.54
CA TYR A 77 5.54 -5.08 -7.44
C TYR A 77 5.88 -4.00 -8.46
N LEU A 78 7.17 -3.63 -8.58
CA LEU A 78 7.61 -2.55 -9.47
C LEU A 78 7.42 -2.89 -10.96
N GLN A 79 7.44 -4.16 -11.33
CA GLN A 79 7.17 -4.60 -12.71
C GLN A 79 5.67 -4.73 -13.03
N HIS A 80 4.80 -4.70 -12.01
CA HIS A 80 3.37 -4.85 -12.23
C HIS A 80 2.81 -3.61 -12.95
N HIS A 81 2.10 -3.83 -14.07
CA HIS A 81 1.61 -2.76 -14.94
C HIS A 81 0.78 -1.69 -14.20
N ALA A 82 -0.04 -2.08 -13.23
CA ALA A 82 -0.83 -1.14 -12.43
C ALA A 82 0.04 -0.21 -11.58
N VAL A 83 1.11 -0.74 -10.98
CA VAL A 83 2.06 0.06 -10.18
C VAL A 83 2.78 1.05 -11.07
N VAL A 84 3.32 0.59 -12.20
CA VAL A 84 4.00 1.42 -13.20
C VAL A 84 3.08 2.55 -13.68
N LYS A 85 1.84 2.21 -14.03
CA LYS A 85 0.84 3.19 -14.49
C LYS A 85 0.58 4.27 -13.43
N THR A 86 0.34 3.89 -12.17
CA THR A 86 0.09 4.85 -11.08
C THR A 86 1.28 5.75 -10.80
N ILE A 87 2.52 5.27 -10.99
CA ILE A 87 3.73 6.09 -10.84
C ILE A 87 3.85 7.09 -12.00
N ILE A 88 3.56 6.69 -13.23
CA ILE A 88 3.81 7.50 -14.44
C ILE A 88 2.69 8.50 -14.71
N GLU A 89 1.42 8.14 -14.49
CA GLU A 89 0.24 8.99 -14.82
C GLU A 89 0.36 10.45 -14.32
N PRO A 90 0.83 10.72 -13.08
CA PRO A 90 0.96 12.09 -12.59
C PRO A 90 1.99 12.96 -13.34
N PHE A 91 2.83 12.37 -14.20
CA PHE A 91 3.87 13.06 -14.98
C PHE A 91 3.50 13.26 -16.46
N GLN A 92 2.32 12.81 -16.88
CA GLN A 92 1.79 13.01 -18.24
C GLN A 92 0.88 14.24 -18.28
#